data_AF-A0A075I7C9-F1
#
_entry.id   AF-A0A075I7C9-F1
#
_cell.length_a   1.000
_cell.length_b   1.000
_cell.length_c   1.000
_cell.angle_alpha   90.00
_cell.angle_beta   90.00
_cell.angle_gamma   90.00
#
_symmetry.space_group_name_H-M   'P 1'
#
loop_
_entity.id
_entity.type
_entity.pdbx_description
1 polymer ?
#
loop_
_entity_poly.entity_id
_entity_poly.type
_entity_poly.pdbx_seq_one_letter_code
_entity_poly.pdbx_strand_id
1 'polypeptide(L)' 'MTTVEALAAAVYILGEPELTHTLLKKFKWGDTFFALNKNLLQDYSKVQSESEILEICHEYGLPNSQFM' A
#
# COMPACT_ATOMS: atom_id res chain seq x y z
N MET A 1 -7.11 -0.82 -8.98
CA MET A 1 -5.72 -0.33 -8.88
C MET A 1 -5.17 -0.12 -10.28
N THR A 2 -4.65 1.05 -10.56
CA THR A 2 -3.93 1.41 -11.80
C THR A 2 -2.44 1.05 -11.67
N THR A 3 -1.69 1.09 -12.78
CA THR A 3 -0.25 0.78 -12.77
C THR A 3 0.55 1.71 -11.87
N VAL A 4 0.24 3.02 -11.86
CA VAL A 4 0.98 3.98 -11.02
C VAL A 4 0.63 3.81 -9.54
N GLU A 5 -0.61 3.48 -9.20
CA GLU A 5 -1.01 3.18 -7.81
C GLU A 5 -0.26 1.94 -7.29
N ALA A 6 -0.18 0.89 -8.11
CA ALA A 6 0.56 -0.32 -7.77
C ALA A 6 2.04 -0.04 -7.51
N LEU A 7 2.67 0.72 -8.41
CA LEU A 7 4.08 1.09 -8.29
C LEU A 7 4.32 1.99 -7.06
N ALA A 8 3.47 3.00 -6.87
CA ALA A 8 3.58 3.94 -5.76
C ALA A 8 3.41 3.25 -4.39
N ALA A 9 2.49 2.27 -4.30
CA ALA A 9 2.32 1.42 -3.12
C ALA A 9 3.54 0.52 -2.87
N ALA A 10 4.04 -0.15 -3.92
CA ALA A 10 5.19 -1.04 -3.80
C ALA A 10 6.45 -0.29 -3.32
N VAL A 11 6.76 0.87 -3.89
CA VAL A 11 7.93 1.65 -3.45
C VAL A 11 7.75 2.21 -2.04
N TYR A 12 6.52 2.52 -1.62
CA TYR A 12 6.25 2.92 -0.23
C TYR A 12 6.57 1.78 0.75
N ILE A 13 6.08 0.58 0.44
CA ILE A 13 6.27 -0.63 1.26
C ILE A 13 7.76 -0.99 1.33
N LEU A 14 8.52 -0.76 0.25
CA LEU A 14 9.97 -0.96 0.20
C LEU A 14 10.79 0.14 0.91
N GLY A 15 10.14 1.14 1.54
CA GLY A 15 10.81 2.17 2.32
C GLY A 15 11.21 3.43 1.56
N GLU A 16 10.61 3.69 0.39
CA GLU A 16 10.90 4.86 -0.47
C GLU A 16 9.70 5.84 -0.54
N PRO A 17 9.30 6.49 0.58
CA PRO A 17 8.10 7.34 0.63
C PRO A 17 8.19 8.58 -0.27
N GLU A 18 9.37 9.16 -0.45
CA GLU A 18 9.57 10.32 -1.34
C GLU A 18 9.30 9.98 -2.81
N LEU A 19 9.66 8.76 -3.22
CA LEU A 19 9.39 8.27 -4.57
C LEU A 19 7.89 8.04 -4.77
N THR A 20 7.18 7.50 -3.77
CA THR A 20 5.71 7.41 -3.78
C THR A 20 5.07 8.76 -4.03
N HIS A 21 5.46 9.79 -3.28
CA HIS A 21 4.93 11.14 -3.46
C HIS A 21 5.26 11.73 -4.83
N THR A 22 6.50 11.52 -5.31
CA THR A 22 6.93 11.98 -6.63
C THR A 22 6.12 11.36 -7.76
N LEU A 23 5.80 10.06 -7.67
CA LEU A 23 4.98 9.34 -8.66
C LEU A 23 3.54 9.85 -8.67
N LEU A 24 2.93 10.00 -7.49
CA LEU A 24 1.53 10.38 -7.34
C LEU A 24 1.25 11.84 -7.69
N LYS A 25 2.21 12.75 -7.48
CA LYS A 25 2.08 14.20 -7.78
C LYS A 25 1.74 14.51 -9.24
N LYS A 26 1.98 13.58 -10.17
CA LYS A 26 1.61 13.71 -11.59
C LYS A 26 0.09 13.62 -11.82
N PHE A 27 -0.68 13.17 -10.82
CA PHE A 27 -2.10 12.90 -10.93
C PHE A 27 -2.89 13.75 -9.93
N LYS A 28 -3.97 14.40 -10.39
CA LYS A 28 -4.83 15.25 -9.53
C LYS A 28 -5.43 14.50 -8.34
N TRP A 29 -5.61 13.19 -8.46
CA TRP A 29 -6.15 12.31 -7.42
C TRP A 29 -5.06 11.63 -6.57
N GLY A 30 -3.77 11.87 -6.87
CA GLY A 30 -2.65 11.17 -6.22
C GLY A 30 -2.60 11.36 -4.71
N ASP A 31 -2.84 12.59 -4.24
CA ASP A 31 -2.89 12.89 -2.80
C ASP A 31 -4.07 12.18 -2.12
N THR A 32 -5.21 12.07 -2.79
CA THR A 32 -6.38 11.33 -2.29
C THR A 32 -6.08 9.83 -2.17
N PHE A 33 -5.43 9.24 -3.19
CA PHE A 33 -4.99 7.85 -3.14
C PHE A 33 -4.08 7.61 -1.92
N PHE A 34 -3.07 8.46 -1.74
CA PHE A 34 -2.15 8.32 -0.61
C PHE A 34 -2.87 8.49 0.73
N ALA A 35 -3.71 9.52 0.87
CA ALA A 35 -4.42 9.78 2.11
C ALA A 35 -5.36 8.64 2.52
N LEU A 36 -6.07 8.04 1.56
CA LEU A 36 -6.97 6.91 1.81
C LEU A 36 -6.24 5.63 2.23
N ASN A 37 -5.02 5.42 1.72
CA ASN A 37 -4.28 4.17 1.92
C ASN A 37 -3.10 4.31 2.89
N LYS A 38 -2.86 5.49 3.47
CA LYS A 38 -1.67 5.78 4.28
C LYS A 38 -1.46 4.77 5.40
N ASN A 39 -2.50 4.44 6.16
CA ASN A 39 -2.38 3.50 7.28
C ASN A 39 -2.02 2.10 6.76
N LEU A 40 -2.75 1.62 5.76
CA LEU A 40 -2.49 0.31 5.14
C LEU A 40 -1.06 0.19 4.59
N LEU A 41 -0.59 1.23 3.91
CA LEU A 41 0.77 1.31 3.39
C LEU A 41 1.83 1.33 4.51
N GLN A 42 1.55 2.00 5.62
CA GLN A 42 2.41 2.05 6.81
C GLN A 42 2.43 0.75 7.59
N ASP A 43 1.34 -0.01 7.57
CA ASP A 43 1.27 -1.31 8.24
C ASP A 43 2.05 -2.33 7.41
N TYR A 44 1.83 -2.37 6.09
CA TYR A 44 2.61 -3.23 5.19
C TYR A 44 4.11 -2.93 5.17
N SER A 45 4.54 -1.68 5.36
CA SER A 45 5.97 -1.35 5.36
C SER A 45 6.73 -1.83 6.60
N LYS A 46 6.03 -2.31 7.64
CA LYS A 46 6.64 -2.78 8.90
C LYS A 46 6.71 -4.31 9.00
N VAL A 47 5.93 -5.01 8.18
CA VAL A 47 5.79 -6.47 8.15
C VAL A 47 7.15 -7.17 8.04
N GLN A 48 7.35 -8.21 8.84
CA GLN A 48 8.56 -9.06 8.79
C GLN A 48 8.28 -10.52 8.40
N SER A 49 7.00 -10.90 8.32
CA SER A 49 6.59 -12.28 8.03
C SER A 49 5.28 -12.34 7.23
N GLU A 50 5.08 -13.46 6.52
CA GLU A 50 3.84 -13.70 5.78
C GLU A 50 2.60 -13.79 6.69
N SER A 51 2.75 -14.20 7.95
CA SER A 51 1.64 -14.26 8.90
C SER A 51 1.09 -12.87 9.23
N GLU A 52 1.96 -11.87 9.37
CA GLU A 52 1.54 -10.47 9.60
C GLU A 52 0.79 -9.89 8.39
N ILE A 53 1.13 -10.32 7.16
CA ILE A 53 0.38 -9.94 5.95
C ILE A 53 -1.08 -10.41 6.05
N LEU A 54 -1.30 -11.65 6.51
CA LEU A 54 -2.65 -12.20 6.67
C LEU A 54 -3.44 -11.49 7.77
N GLU A 55 -2.77 -11.10 8.86
CA GLU A 55 -3.38 -10.30 9.94
C GLU A 55 -3.86 -8.94 9.43
N ILE A 56 -3.00 -8.22 8.69
CA ILE A 56 -3.35 -6.94 8.05
C ILE A 56 -4.51 -7.15 7.07
N CYS A 57 -4.46 -8.20 6.23
CA CYS A 57 -5.55 -8.49 5.31
C CYS A 57 -6.89 -8.68 6.05
N HIS A 58 -6.90 -9.43 7.14
CA HIS A 58 -8.10 -9.62 7.95
C HIS A 58 -8.58 -8.31 8.60
N GLU A 59 -7.68 -7.49 9.15
CA GLU A 59 -8.01 -6.20 9.78
C GLU A 59 -8.68 -5.23 8.79
N TYR A 60 -8.21 -5.21 7.54
CA TYR A 60 -8.77 -4.38 6.48
C TYR A 60 -9.91 -5.06 5.70
N GLY A 61 -10.40 -6.22 6.16
CA GLY A 61 -11.57 -6.90 5.60
C GLY A 61 -11.34 -7.62 4.26
N LEU A 62 -10.09 -7.94 3.92
CA LEU A 62 -9.74 -8.73 2.74
C LEU A 62 -9.95 -10.23 3.01
N PRO A 63 -10.63 -10.96 2.13
CA PRO A 63 -10.94 -12.37 2.34
C PRO A 63 -9.69 -13.25 2.18
N ASN A 64 -9.53 -14.23 3.07
CA ASN A 64 -8.43 -15.21 3.04
C ASN A 64 -8.41 -16.08 1.76
N SER A 65 -9.50 -16.12 1.00
CA SER A 65 -9.61 -16.87 -0.26
C SER A 65 -8.74 -16.32 -1.40
N GLN A 66 -8.04 -15.21 -1.18
CA GLN A 66 -7.17 -14.57 -2.17
C GLN A 66 -5.72 -15.06 -2.10
N PHE A 67 -5.37 -15.85 -1.08
CA PHE A 67 -4.02 -16.37 -0.82
C PHE A 67 -3.94 -17.91 -0.83
N MET A 68 -4.99 -18.57 -1.30
CA MET A 68 -5.12 -20.03 -1.44
C MET A 68 -5.39 -20.37 -2.90
#